data_AF-A0A956ENS8-F1
#
_entry.id   AF-A0A956ENS8-F1
#
_cell.length_a   1.000
_cell.length_b   1.000
_cell.length_c   1.000
_cell.angle_alpha   90.00
_cell.angle_beta   90.00
_cell.angle_gamma   90.00
#
_symmetry.space_group_name_H-M   'P 1'
#
loop_
_entity.id
_entity.type
_entity.pdbx_description
1 polymer ?
#
loop_
_entity_poly.entity_id
_entity_poly.type
_entity_poly.pdbx_seq_one_letter_code
_entity_poly.pdbx_strand_id
1 'polypeptide(L)'
;MPRARLRSTPSGVALGIAPPQGRGEAAPAASVGKARVRGRSLPALALLALAACAASEPSTPPPATLPKGHVKTKPAEPPPPEPEPAEGEPSPPTQAGPPPLDEATLRQRLAAQAVVNAPDSKLPRTLYTWTTREQIEALAASRKLLQKSRAAGGELSRFDALLKSLGDKVPPTARLLREAGCAKKRFAWPNPWATVLGFAGEQYGDQLVEITLKDDSILVLVESEGPRFRYLTLDGGELNEAEAKAARKRIAGALHVSAPAPTRALSTLDLEVGWPLREFVICNEGQVAGWAYGTPAILTRMGDDVALLRGFARLLEGAPAPAIGSPWDYGQRLFREVWPRSRAAG
;
A
#
# COMPACT_ATOMS: atom_id res chain seq x y z
N MET A 1 -42.80 41.89 30.48
CA MET A 1 -41.71 40.92 30.26
C MET A 1 -41.26 40.38 31.62
N PRO A 2 -41.52 39.10 31.95
CA PRO A 2 -41.30 38.63 33.31
C PRO A 2 -39.86 38.16 33.54
N ARG A 3 -39.35 38.56 34.71
CA ARG A 3 -38.06 38.20 35.31
C ARG A 3 -38.06 36.73 35.77
N ALA A 4 -37.00 36.00 35.47
CA ALA A 4 -36.71 34.70 36.06
C ALA A 4 -35.57 34.79 37.08
N ARG A 5 -35.65 33.90 38.08
CA ARG A 5 -35.10 34.02 39.44
C ARG A 5 -33.66 33.51 39.58
N LEU A 6 -32.92 34.15 40.49
CA LEU A 6 -31.76 33.60 41.19
C LEU A 6 -32.19 32.50 42.18
N ARG A 7 -31.47 31.37 42.21
CA ARG A 7 -31.31 30.51 43.39
C ARG A 7 -29.90 29.92 43.45
N SER A 8 -29.44 29.80 44.68
CA SER A 8 -28.11 29.50 45.20
C SER A 8 -27.70 28.02 45.19
N THR A 9 -26.38 27.82 45.29
CA THR A 9 -25.57 26.62 45.65
C THR A 9 -25.92 26.05 47.05
N PRO A 10 -25.34 24.94 47.61
CA PRO A 10 -24.02 24.32 47.37
C PRO A 10 -23.87 22.77 47.56
N SER A 11 -22.61 22.32 47.68
CA SER A 11 -22.05 21.00 48.07
C SER A 11 -21.66 20.09 46.89
N GLY A 12 -20.44 19.56 46.73
CA GLY A 12 -19.35 19.32 47.67
C GLY A 12 -19.15 17.81 47.82
N VAL A 13 -18.31 17.18 47.00
CA VAL A 13 -17.84 15.78 47.21
C VAL A 13 -16.37 15.67 46.87
N ALA A 14 -15.65 15.06 47.81
CA ALA A 14 -14.21 15.05 47.99
C ALA A 14 -13.47 13.98 47.18
N LEU A 15 -12.22 14.29 46.86
CA LEU A 15 -11.16 13.36 46.44
C LEU A 15 -10.68 12.54 47.63
N GLY A 16 -10.77 11.21 47.55
CA GLY A 16 -10.23 10.27 48.52
C GLY A 16 -9.08 9.46 47.91
N ILE A 17 -7.85 9.78 48.33
CA ILE A 17 -6.62 9.02 48.09
C ILE A 17 -6.54 7.91 49.15
N ALA A 18 -6.32 6.67 48.75
CA ALA A 18 -6.03 5.55 49.65
C ALA A 18 -4.53 5.17 49.59
N PRO A 19 -3.85 4.96 50.73
CA PRO A 19 -2.44 4.57 50.79
C PRO A 19 -2.23 3.04 50.81
N PRO A 20 -1.00 2.56 50.54
CA PRO A 20 -0.66 1.14 50.61
C PRO A 20 -0.24 0.72 52.04
N GLN A 21 -0.75 -0.43 52.49
CA GLN A 21 -0.20 -1.24 53.59
C GLN A 21 -0.04 -2.67 53.02
N GLY A 22 0.93 -3.50 53.35
CA GLY A 22 1.95 -3.57 54.39
C GLY A 22 2.45 -5.03 54.43
N ARG A 23 3.68 -5.22 54.92
CA ARG A 23 4.53 -6.43 54.84
C ARG A 23 4.04 -7.64 55.68
N GLY A 24 4.55 -8.82 55.32
CA GLY A 24 4.87 -9.98 56.20
C GLY A 24 5.70 -10.99 55.39
N GLU A 25 7.01 -11.14 55.65
CA GLU A 25 7.65 -12.22 56.44
C GLU A 25 7.47 -13.63 55.82
N ALA A 26 8.40 -14.58 55.81
CA ALA A 26 9.85 -14.72 55.98
C ALA A 26 10.17 -16.18 55.53
N ALA A 27 11.43 -16.47 55.20
CA ALA A 27 11.92 -17.76 54.65
C ALA A 27 11.74 -19.00 55.57
N PRO A 28 12.10 -20.22 55.11
CA PRO A 28 13.50 -20.63 55.22
C PRO A 28 14.07 -21.43 54.02
N ALA A 29 15.40 -21.48 54.00
CA ALA A 29 16.26 -22.22 53.09
C ALA A 29 16.45 -23.70 53.51
N ALA A 30 16.66 -24.57 52.51
CA ALA A 30 17.46 -25.80 52.60
C ALA A 30 18.00 -26.08 51.18
N SER A 31 19.30 -25.94 50.90
CA SER A 31 20.38 -26.94 51.11
C SER A 31 20.38 -28.12 50.13
N VAL A 32 21.36 -28.04 49.20
CA VAL A 32 22.30 -29.10 48.76
C VAL A 32 21.74 -30.38 48.14
N GLY A 33 21.96 -30.52 46.83
CA GLY A 33 21.97 -31.79 46.10
C GLY A 33 22.89 -31.72 44.90
N LYS A 34 24.18 -32.02 45.09
CA LYS A 34 25.14 -32.29 44.01
C LYS A 34 24.75 -33.61 43.33
N ALA A 35 24.48 -33.58 42.02
CA ALA A 35 24.56 -34.77 41.18
C ALA A 35 25.35 -34.43 39.91
N ARG A 36 26.60 -34.91 39.89
CA ARG A 36 27.37 -35.13 38.65
C ARG A 36 26.59 -36.10 37.78
N VAL A 37 26.33 -35.73 36.52
CA VAL A 37 26.17 -36.73 35.46
C VAL A 37 27.20 -36.43 34.38
N ARG A 38 28.06 -37.42 34.22
CA ARG A 38 29.11 -37.53 33.22
C ARG A 38 28.48 -37.69 31.84
N GLY A 39 29.12 -37.04 30.86
CA GLY A 39 29.45 -37.55 29.53
C GLY A 39 28.43 -38.43 28.81
N ARG A 40 27.95 -37.91 27.68
CA ARG A 40 27.98 -38.64 26.41
C ARG A 40 27.92 -37.64 25.25
N SER A 41 29.11 -37.37 24.73
CA SER A 41 29.32 -37.03 23.32
C SER A 41 28.80 -38.17 22.44
N LEU A 42 28.19 -37.79 21.30
CA LEU A 42 28.02 -38.50 20.02
C LEU A 42 26.80 -37.89 19.28
N PRO A 43 26.73 -37.91 17.93
CA PRO A 43 27.71 -37.41 16.98
C PRO A 43 27.09 -36.40 15.98
N ALA A 44 27.94 -35.55 15.42
CA ALA A 44 27.66 -34.88 14.16
C ALA A 44 27.64 -35.92 13.03
N LEU A 45 26.51 -36.10 12.35
CA LEU A 45 26.42 -36.69 11.01
C LEU A 45 24.97 -36.66 10.50
N ALA A 46 24.68 -35.74 9.58
CA ALA A 46 23.92 -35.96 8.35
C ALA A 46 23.49 -34.60 7.73
N LEU A 47 24.42 -33.90 7.09
CA LEU A 47 24.07 -32.93 6.05
C LEU A 47 25.20 -32.89 5.03
N LEU A 48 25.08 -33.77 4.04
CA LEU A 48 25.94 -33.82 2.86
C LEU A 48 25.07 -34.23 1.66
N ALA A 49 24.73 -33.24 0.85
CA ALA A 49 24.50 -33.26 -0.61
C ALA A 49 23.88 -31.89 -0.99
N LEU A 50 24.67 -30.87 -1.34
CA LEU A 50 25.16 -30.54 -2.69
C LEU A 50 24.07 -30.36 -3.76
N ALA A 51 23.94 -29.10 -4.18
CA ALA A 51 23.83 -28.59 -5.54
C ALA A 51 22.70 -29.07 -6.47
N ALA A 52 21.78 -28.16 -6.82
CA ALA A 52 21.38 -27.87 -8.20
C ALA A 52 20.52 -26.59 -8.26
N CYS A 53 20.54 -25.92 -9.42
CA CYS A 53 19.94 -24.61 -9.77
C CYS A 53 20.81 -23.41 -9.34
N ALA A 54 21.99 -23.22 -9.93
CA ALA A 54 22.17 -22.73 -11.31
C ALA A 54 21.28 -21.51 -11.58
N ALA A 55 21.92 -20.34 -11.61
CA ALA A 55 21.36 -19.14 -12.22
C ALA A 55 20.96 -19.50 -13.66
N SER A 56 19.66 -19.47 -13.94
CA SER A 56 19.20 -19.46 -15.32
C SER A 56 19.50 -18.07 -15.87
N GLU A 57 20.40 -18.04 -16.85
CA GLU A 57 20.53 -16.93 -17.79
C GLU A 57 19.13 -16.57 -18.34
N PRO A 58 18.87 -15.29 -18.67
CA PRO A 58 17.65 -14.92 -19.36
C PRO A 58 17.60 -15.65 -20.71
N SER A 59 16.72 -16.64 -20.81
CA SER A 59 16.39 -17.29 -22.07
C SER A 59 15.78 -16.24 -22.99
N THR A 60 16.53 -15.83 -24.01
CA THR A 60 16.01 -15.12 -25.18
C THR A 60 14.84 -15.92 -25.73
N PRO A 61 13.63 -15.35 -25.87
CA PRO A 61 12.53 -16.05 -26.50
C PRO A 61 12.95 -16.44 -27.93
N PRO A 62 12.62 -17.65 -28.40
CA PRO A 62 12.87 -18.03 -29.78
C PRO A 62 12.13 -17.06 -30.72
N PRO A 63 12.73 -16.68 -31.86
CA PRO A 63 12.03 -15.87 -32.85
C PRO A 63 10.75 -16.61 -33.28
N ALA A 64 9.63 -15.90 -33.22
CA ALA A 64 8.36 -16.39 -33.74
C ALA A 64 8.53 -16.76 -35.22
N THR A 65 8.48 -18.06 -35.51
CA THR A 65 8.44 -18.58 -36.88
C THR A 65 7.10 -18.18 -37.49
N LEU A 66 7.11 -17.10 -38.26
CA LEU A 66 5.98 -16.73 -39.13
C LEU A 66 5.75 -17.84 -40.18
N PRO A 67 4.49 -18.18 -40.51
CA PRO A 67 4.20 -19.09 -41.60
C PRO A 67 4.73 -18.52 -42.93
N LYS A 68 5.55 -19.32 -43.62
CA LYS A 68 6.03 -19.04 -44.98
C LYS A 68 4.86 -19.11 -45.97
N GLY A 69 4.12 -18.01 -46.10
CA GLY A 69 3.26 -17.75 -47.25
C GLY A 69 4.08 -17.08 -48.35
N HIS A 70 4.31 -17.77 -49.46
CA HIS A 70 4.87 -17.17 -50.67
C HIS A 70 3.85 -16.20 -51.28
N VAL A 71 3.89 -14.93 -50.85
CA VAL A 71 3.28 -13.83 -51.58
C VAL A 71 4.30 -13.32 -52.59
N LYS A 72 3.99 -13.45 -53.88
CA LYS A 72 4.71 -12.76 -54.95
C LYS A 72 4.51 -11.25 -54.75
N THR A 73 5.43 -10.59 -54.06
CA THR A 73 5.51 -9.13 -54.01
C THR A 73 6.01 -8.61 -55.36
N LYS A 74 5.13 -7.89 -56.05
CA LYS A 74 5.46 -7.00 -57.18
C LYS A 74 6.58 -6.04 -56.73
N PRO A 75 7.58 -5.72 -57.58
CA PRO A 75 8.61 -4.73 -57.24
C PRO A 75 7.95 -3.44 -56.76
N ALA A 76 8.28 -3.02 -55.54
CA ALA A 76 7.79 -1.79 -54.95
C ALA A 76 8.37 -0.62 -55.74
N GLU A 77 7.47 0.26 -56.18
CA GLU A 77 7.79 1.59 -56.70
C GLU A 77 8.57 2.35 -55.62
N PRO A 78 9.65 3.08 -55.98
CA PRO A 78 10.46 3.80 -55.00
C PRO A 78 9.57 4.79 -54.23
N PRO A 79 9.72 4.88 -52.89
CA PRO A 79 8.95 5.81 -52.10
C PRO A 79 9.18 7.24 -52.62
N PRO A 80 8.13 8.08 -52.69
CA PRO A 80 8.29 9.48 -53.02
C PRO A 80 9.29 10.13 -52.05
N PRO A 81 10.08 11.11 -52.53
CA PRO A 81 11.05 11.80 -51.69
C PRO A 81 10.35 12.36 -50.45
N GLU A 82 10.95 12.10 -49.30
CA GLU A 82 10.50 12.57 -47.99
C GLU A 82 10.40 14.10 -48.04
N PRO A 83 9.23 14.69 -47.73
CA PRO A 83 9.06 16.14 -47.79
C PRO A 83 10.04 16.79 -46.83
N GLU A 84 10.84 17.74 -47.35
CA GLU A 84 11.74 18.54 -46.52
C GLU A 84 10.95 19.15 -45.36
N PRO A 85 11.47 19.07 -44.12
CA PRO A 85 10.78 19.63 -42.96
C PRO A 85 10.54 21.11 -43.21
N ALA A 86 9.27 21.50 -43.24
CA ALA A 86 8.87 22.89 -43.43
C ALA A 86 9.51 23.73 -42.32
N GLU A 87 10.53 24.51 -42.69
CA GLU A 87 11.13 25.52 -41.84
C GLU A 87 10.05 26.54 -41.48
N GLY A 88 9.58 26.51 -40.22
CA GLY A 88 8.78 27.59 -39.67
C GLY A 88 7.45 27.24 -39.01
N GLU A 89 7.20 26.00 -38.59
CA GLU A 89 6.13 25.80 -37.60
C GLU A 89 6.57 26.45 -36.27
N PRO A 90 5.86 27.51 -35.81
CA PRO A 90 6.20 28.18 -34.57
C PRO A 90 6.07 27.18 -33.43
N SER A 91 7.14 27.05 -32.63
CA SER A 91 7.11 26.18 -31.46
C SER A 91 5.86 26.49 -30.63
N PRO A 92 5.08 25.47 -30.24
CA PRO A 92 3.88 25.70 -29.44
C PRO A 92 4.28 26.52 -28.21
N PRO A 93 3.51 27.58 -27.87
CA PRO A 93 3.84 28.45 -26.76
C PRO A 93 4.03 27.58 -25.51
N THR A 94 5.20 27.72 -24.88
CA THR A 94 5.50 27.04 -23.62
C THR A 94 4.43 27.45 -22.61
N GLN A 95 3.48 26.56 -22.33
CA GLN A 95 2.46 26.82 -21.33
C GLN A 95 3.17 27.03 -20.00
N ALA A 96 3.14 28.26 -19.49
CA ALA A 96 3.60 28.56 -18.15
C ALA A 96 2.83 27.66 -17.19
N GLY A 97 3.55 26.81 -16.45
CA GLY A 97 2.94 25.91 -15.48
C GLY A 97 2.15 26.71 -14.43
N PRO A 98 1.24 26.04 -13.68
CA PRO A 98 0.51 26.69 -12.61
C PRO A 98 1.49 27.35 -11.62
N PRO A 99 1.12 28.50 -11.01
CA PRO A 99 1.97 29.16 -10.05
C PRO A 99 2.34 28.21 -8.90
N PRO A 100 3.53 28.34 -8.29
CA PRO A 100 3.91 27.53 -7.15
C PRO A 100 2.87 27.64 -6.03
N LEU A 101 2.46 26.50 -5.47
CA LEU A 101 1.63 26.48 -4.26
C LEU A 101 2.42 27.06 -3.09
N ASP A 102 1.79 27.87 -2.25
CA ASP A 102 2.36 28.26 -0.97
C ASP A 102 2.48 27.06 -0.01
N GLU A 103 3.33 27.19 1.01
CA GLU A 103 3.62 26.11 1.95
C GLU A 103 2.39 25.63 2.73
N ALA A 104 1.50 26.54 3.13
CA ALA A 104 0.31 26.18 3.91
C ALA A 104 -0.66 25.35 3.06
N THR A 105 -0.93 25.81 1.84
CA THR A 105 -1.73 25.10 0.84
C THR A 105 -1.13 23.74 0.52
N LEU A 106 0.19 23.65 0.36
CA LEU A 106 0.88 22.39 0.11
C LEU A 106 0.67 21.40 1.26
N ARG A 107 0.93 21.82 2.51
CA ARG A 107 0.78 20.98 3.70
C ARG A 107 -0.66 20.51 3.86
N GLN A 108 -1.63 21.40 3.64
CA GLN A 108 -3.05 21.05 3.69
C GLN A 108 -3.40 19.98 2.64
N ARG A 109 -2.94 20.15 1.40
CA ARG A 109 -3.20 19.17 0.32
C ARG A 109 -2.55 17.83 0.59
N LEU A 110 -1.32 17.80 1.09
CA LEU A 110 -0.64 16.55 1.48
C LEU A 110 -1.35 15.86 2.64
N ALA A 111 -1.76 16.62 3.66
CA ALA A 111 -2.51 16.08 4.80
C ALA A 111 -3.87 15.49 4.36
N ALA A 112 -4.57 16.14 3.43
CA ALA A 112 -5.82 15.64 2.87
C ALA A 112 -5.65 14.33 2.05
N GLN A 113 -4.43 14.04 1.58
CA GLN A 113 -4.10 12.81 0.86
C GLN A 113 -3.59 11.69 1.78
N ALA A 114 -3.39 11.96 3.07
CA ALA A 114 -2.89 10.99 4.02
C ALA A 114 -3.99 10.04 4.48
N VAL A 115 -3.71 8.73 4.47
CA VAL A 115 -4.56 7.73 5.13
C VAL A 115 -4.06 7.51 6.54
N VAL A 116 -4.84 7.99 7.50
CA VAL A 116 -4.56 7.86 8.94
C VAL A 116 -5.41 6.72 9.50
N ASN A 117 -4.79 5.83 10.26
CA ASN A 117 -5.48 4.80 11.02
C ASN A 117 -5.86 5.36 12.40
N ALA A 118 -6.68 6.41 12.42
CA ALA A 118 -7.25 6.95 13.64
C ALA A 118 -8.75 6.62 13.71
N PRO A 119 -9.34 6.56 14.91
CA PRO A 119 -10.79 6.51 15.06
C PRO A 119 -11.45 7.62 14.23
N ASP A 120 -12.60 7.31 13.62
CA ASP A 120 -13.43 8.24 12.84
C ASP A 120 -12.76 8.85 11.59
N SER A 121 -11.60 8.33 11.19
CA SER A 121 -10.95 8.75 9.94
C SER A 121 -11.75 8.25 8.74
N LYS A 122 -12.16 9.19 7.88
CA LYS A 122 -12.82 8.86 6.62
C LYS A 122 -11.88 8.06 5.73
N LEU A 123 -12.40 7.01 5.11
CA LEU A 123 -11.66 6.21 4.14
C LEU A 123 -11.92 6.74 2.73
N PRO A 124 -10.92 6.70 1.85
CA PRO A 124 -11.07 7.14 0.48
C PRO A 124 -12.08 6.24 -0.24
N ARG A 125 -13.06 6.87 -0.90
CA ARG A 125 -13.98 6.18 -1.81
C ARG A 125 -13.33 5.87 -3.15
N THR A 126 -12.41 6.73 -3.58
CA THR A 126 -11.66 6.60 -4.83
C THR A 126 -10.27 6.07 -4.53
N LEU A 127 -9.90 5.01 -5.23
CA LEU A 127 -8.63 4.33 -5.11
C LEU A 127 -7.97 4.20 -6.49
N TYR A 128 -6.65 4.08 -6.50
CA TYR A 128 -5.84 4.03 -7.69
C TYR A 128 -4.96 2.79 -7.69
N THR A 129 -4.72 2.22 -8.87
CA THR A 129 -3.94 0.99 -9.03
C THR A 129 -3.23 1.04 -10.37
N TRP A 130 -1.92 0.80 -10.32
CA TRP A 130 -1.09 0.65 -11.50
C TRP A 130 -1.20 -0.76 -12.06
N THR A 131 -1.20 -0.86 -13.38
CA THR A 131 -1.40 -2.12 -14.10
C THR A 131 -0.67 -2.05 -15.44
N THR A 132 -0.46 -3.20 -16.08
CA THR A 132 0.18 -3.23 -17.41
C THR A 132 -0.83 -2.98 -18.53
N ARG A 133 -0.33 -2.62 -19.72
CA ARG A 133 -1.16 -2.46 -20.92
C ARG A 133 -1.98 -3.72 -21.24
N GLU A 134 -1.39 -4.90 -21.14
CA GLU A 134 -2.08 -6.17 -21.40
C GLU A 134 -3.23 -6.38 -20.41
N GLN A 135 -3.07 -5.93 -19.16
CA GLN A 135 -4.15 -5.99 -18.17
C GLN A 135 -5.27 -4.99 -18.49
N ILE A 136 -4.95 -3.80 -19.02
CA ILE A 136 -5.97 -2.87 -19.53
C ILE A 136 -6.72 -3.47 -20.71
N GLU A 137 -6.02 -4.10 -21.66
CA GLU A 137 -6.65 -4.74 -22.81
C GLU A 137 -7.58 -5.87 -22.38
N ALA A 138 -7.12 -6.72 -21.45
CA ALA A 138 -7.96 -7.76 -20.84
C ALA A 138 -9.17 -7.16 -20.09
N LEU A 139 -8.97 -6.08 -19.34
CA LEU A 139 -10.03 -5.37 -18.62
C LEU A 139 -11.06 -4.76 -19.57
N ALA A 140 -10.61 -4.16 -20.67
CA ALA A 140 -11.47 -3.60 -21.71
C ALA A 140 -12.31 -4.69 -22.39
N ALA A 141 -11.69 -5.84 -22.67
CA ALA A 141 -12.37 -6.99 -23.29
C ALA A 141 -13.38 -7.66 -22.35
N SER A 142 -13.01 -7.90 -21.09
CA SER A 142 -13.84 -8.68 -20.17
C SER A 142 -14.80 -7.85 -19.35
N ARG A 143 -14.54 -6.54 -19.21
CA ARG A 143 -15.21 -5.62 -18.28
C ARG A 143 -15.22 -6.09 -16.81
N LYS A 144 -14.24 -6.91 -16.43
CA LYS A 144 -14.08 -7.43 -15.07
C LYS A 144 -12.81 -6.87 -14.47
N LEU A 145 -12.92 -6.12 -13.39
CA LEU A 145 -11.82 -5.47 -12.70
C LEU A 145 -10.92 -6.47 -11.96
N LEU A 146 -11.52 -7.48 -11.33
CA LEU A 146 -10.80 -8.48 -10.53
C LEU A 146 -10.49 -9.70 -11.40
N GLN A 147 -9.31 -9.69 -12.01
CA GLN A 147 -8.90 -10.73 -12.98
C GLN A 147 -7.89 -11.73 -12.43
N LYS A 148 -6.91 -11.26 -11.64
CA LYS A 148 -5.81 -12.08 -11.10
C LYS A 148 -6.12 -12.58 -9.70
N SER A 149 -5.76 -13.84 -9.45
CA SER A 149 -5.77 -14.47 -8.11
C SER A 149 -4.37 -14.62 -7.51
N ARG A 150 -3.31 -14.51 -8.30
CA ARG A 150 -1.90 -14.61 -7.88
C ARG A 150 -0.99 -13.74 -8.75
N ALA A 151 0.19 -13.44 -8.22
CA ALA A 151 1.31 -12.89 -9.00
C ALA A 151 1.76 -13.88 -10.08
N ALA A 152 2.47 -13.39 -11.10
CA ALA A 152 2.94 -14.23 -12.22
C ALA A 152 3.85 -15.39 -11.74
N GLY A 153 4.60 -15.21 -10.65
CA GLY A 153 5.41 -16.25 -10.00
C GLY A 153 4.65 -17.19 -9.06
N GLY A 154 3.33 -17.05 -8.94
CA GLY A 154 2.52 -17.88 -8.04
C GLY A 154 2.68 -17.56 -6.55
N GLU A 155 3.49 -16.57 -6.21
CA GLU A 155 3.72 -16.09 -4.85
C GLU A 155 2.45 -15.47 -4.25
N LEU A 156 2.32 -15.60 -2.93
CA LEU A 156 1.27 -14.97 -2.17
C LEU A 156 1.63 -13.49 -1.96
N SER A 157 0.63 -12.62 -2.05
CA SER A 157 0.78 -11.24 -1.58
C SER A 157 1.09 -11.23 -0.07
N ARG A 158 1.70 -10.14 0.43
CA ARG A 158 1.94 -9.96 1.88
C ARG A 158 0.65 -10.09 2.68
N PHE A 159 -0.45 -9.55 2.15
CA PHE A 159 -1.78 -9.68 2.71
C PHE A 159 -2.28 -11.13 2.75
N ASP A 160 -2.15 -11.89 1.65
CA ASP A 160 -2.56 -13.30 1.62
C ASP A 160 -1.68 -14.17 2.52
N ALA A 161 -0.38 -13.88 2.61
CA ALA A 161 0.54 -14.54 3.50
C ALA A 161 0.16 -14.30 4.98
N LEU A 162 -0.24 -13.06 5.33
CA LEU A 162 -0.78 -12.74 6.64
C LEU A 162 -2.08 -13.50 6.92
N LEU A 163 -3.08 -13.43 6.04
CA LEU A 163 -4.34 -14.15 6.25
C LEU A 163 -4.13 -15.67 6.39
N LYS A 164 -3.15 -16.23 5.65
CA LYS A 164 -2.77 -17.64 5.76
C LYS A 164 -2.11 -17.94 7.11
N SER A 165 -1.19 -17.10 7.59
CA SER A 165 -0.47 -17.32 8.86
C SER A 165 -1.39 -17.22 10.08
N LEU A 166 -2.45 -16.42 9.99
CA LEU A 166 -3.45 -16.29 11.04
C LEU A 166 -4.34 -17.53 11.21
N GLY A 167 -4.51 -18.34 10.15
CA GLY A 167 -5.27 -19.60 10.23
C GLY A 167 -6.69 -19.40 10.76
N ASP A 168 -7.03 -20.11 11.85
CA ASP A 168 -8.34 -20.05 12.49
C ASP A 168 -8.57 -18.81 13.36
N LYS A 169 -7.50 -18.04 13.64
CA LYS A 169 -7.58 -16.78 14.40
C LYS A 169 -8.27 -15.65 13.61
N VAL A 170 -8.51 -15.86 12.31
CA VAL A 170 -9.31 -14.93 11.50
C VAL A 170 -10.79 -15.03 11.91
N PRO A 171 -11.42 -13.92 12.37
CA PRO A 171 -12.82 -13.90 12.75
C PRO A 171 -13.72 -14.37 11.61
N PRO A 172 -14.84 -15.07 11.89
CA PRO A 172 -15.76 -15.57 10.88
C PRO A 172 -16.12 -14.56 9.78
N THR A 173 -16.38 -13.31 10.12
CA THR A 173 -16.72 -12.29 9.11
C THR A 173 -15.52 -11.92 8.24
N ALA A 174 -14.30 -11.88 8.77
CA ALA A 174 -13.10 -11.63 7.98
C ALA A 174 -12.65 -12.84 7.12
N ARG A 175 -13.17 -14.06 7.39
CA ARG A 175 -12.88 -15.25 6.55
C ARG A 175 -13.38 -15.10 5.13
N LEU A 176 -14.37 -14.24 4.86
CA LEU A 176 -14.83 -13.95 3.51
C LEU A 176 -13.70 -13.47 2.59
N LEU A 177 -12.67 -12.82 3.13
CA LEU A 177 -11.50 -12.34 2.39
C LEU A 177 -10.65 -13.51 1.82
N ARG A 178 -10.90 -14.74 2.28
CA ARG A 178 -10.27 -15.99 1.82
C ARG A 178 -11.21 -16.84 0.95
N GLU A 179 -12.49 -16.50 0.86
CA GLU A 179 -13.47 -17.27 0.09
C GLU A 179 -13.21 -17.17 -1.42
N ALA A 180 -13.75 -18.12 -2.19
CA ALA A 180 -13.59 -18.14 -3.64
C ALA A 180 -14.06 -16.84 -4.32
N GLY A 181 -15.09 -16.18 -3.77
CA GLY A 181 -15.56 -14.88 -4.26
C GLY A 181 -14.55 -13.74 -4.10
N CYS A 182 -13.63 -13.85 -3.14
CA CYS A 182 -12.54 -12.90 -2.87
C CYS A 182 -11.17 -13.46 -3.28
N ALA A 183 -11.13 -14.57 -4.02
CA ALA A 183 -9.87 -15.18 -4.46
C ALA A 183 -9.12 -14.28 -5.45
N LYS A 184 -9.85 -13.46 -6.22
CA LYS A 184 -9.29 -12.45 -7.10
C LYS A 184 -9.25 -11.11 -6.38
N LYS A 185 -8.11 -10.43 -6.45
CA LYS A 185 -7.87 -9.21 -5.70
C LYS A 185 -7.17 -8.18 -6.56
N ARG A 186 -7.33 -6.92 -6.19
CA ARG A 186 -6.57 -5.80 -6.76
C ARG A 186 -6.09 -4.91 -5.62
N PHE A 187 -4.78 -4.68 -5.61
CA PHE A 187 -4.12 -3.79 -4.67
C PHE A 187 -4.24 -2.36 -5.18
N ALA A 188 -4.59 -1.45 -4.29
CA ALA A 188 -4.88 -0.07 -4.62
C ALA A 188 -4.47 0.89 -3.50
N TRP A 189 -4.39 2.17 -3.85
CA TRP A 189 -3.90 3.24 -3.00
C TRP A 189 -4.79 4.48 -3.10
N PRO A 190 -4.80 5.34 -2.07
CA PRO A 190 -5.59 6.57 -2.06
C PRO A 190 -5.16 7.59 -3.12
N ASN A 191 -3.91 7.50 -3.60
CA ASN A 191 -3.32 8.49 -4.51
C ASN A 191 -2.64 7.79 -5.71
N PRO A 192 -2.71 8.37 -6.91
CA PRO A 192 -2.04 7.88 -8.12
C PRO A 192 -0.53 7.71 -8.00
N TRP A 193 0.14 8.56 -7.24
CA TRP A 193 1.60 8.54 -7.12
C TRP A 193 2.08 7.52 -6.08
N ALA A 194 1.18 6.93 -5.29
CA ALA A 194 1.53 5.82 -4.45
C ALA A 194 1.88 4.62 -5.34
N THR A 195 3.09 4.09 -5.14
CA THR A 195 3.57 2.82 -5.71
C THR A 195 3.66 2.72 -7.24
N VAL A 196 3.95 3.79 -7.98
CA VAL A 196 4.48 3.65 -9.35
C VAL A 196 5.76 2.80 -9.32
N LEU A 197 6.59 3.04 -8.32
CA LEU A 197 7.76 2.25 -7.98
C LEU A 197 7.43 1.45 -6.72
N GLY A 198 7.29 0.15 -6.88
CA GLY A 198 7.12 -0.79 -5.78
C GLY A 198 8.39 -1.01 -4.98
N PHE A 199 8.28 -1.86 -3.97
CA PHE A 199 9.42 -2.23 -3.15
C PHE A 199 10.52 -2.88 -4.02
N ALA A 200 11.80 -2.63 -3.70
CA ALA A 200 12.96 -3.17 -4.43
C ALA A 200 12.93 -2.95 -5.96
N GLY A 201 12.30 -1.87 -6.43
CA GLY A 201 12.23 -1.55 -7.85
C GLY A 201 11.17 -2.34 -8.63
N GLU A 202 10.24 -3.00 -7.93
CA GLU A 202 9.06 -3.61 -8.55
C GLU A 202 8.30 -2.58 -9.40
N GLN A 203 7.84 -3.01 -10.58
CA GLN A 203 7.00 -2.19 -11.45
C GLN A 203 5.63 -2.85 -11.59
N TYR A 204 4.58 -2.12 -11.19
CA TYR A 204 3.20 -2.59 -11.32
C TYR A 204 2.59 -2.29 -12.70
N GLY A 205 3.34 -1.61 -13.57
CA GLY A 205 2.95 -1.20 -14.91
C GLY A 205 2.88 0.32 -15.07
N ASP A 206 2.47 0.77 -16.25
CA ASP A 206 2.44 2.17 -16.66
C ASP A 206 1.02 2.68 -16.94
N GLN A 207 0.00 1.85 -16.69
CA GLN A 207 -1.40 2.21 -16.85
C GLN A 207 -2.05 2.43 -15.50
N LEU A 208 -2.69 3.58 -15.34
CA LEU A 208 -3.40 3.94 -14.12
C LEU A 208 -4.89 3.64 -14.26
N VAL A 209 -5.42 2.87 -13.32
CA VAL A 209 -6.86 2.65 -13.16
C VAL A 209 -7.35 3.36 -11.91
N GLU A 210 -8.42 4.13 -12.05
CA GLU A 210 -9.21 4.67 -10.96
C GLU A 210 -10.35 3.68 -10.62
N ILE A 211 -10.54 3.39 -9.34
CA ILE A 211 -11.61 2.54 -8.80
C ILE A 211 -12.44 3.39 -7.85
N THR A 212 -13.74 3.46 -8.07
CA THR A 212 -14.68 4.12 -7.16
C THR A 212 -15.51 3.05 -6.44
N LEU A 213 -15.47 3.03 -5.11
CA LEU A 213 -16.29 2.15 -4.29
C LEU A 213 -17.75 2.65 -4.20
N LYS A 214 -18.68 1.79 -3.78
CA LYS A 214 -20.04 2.22 -3.43
C LYS A 214 -20.01 3.03 -2.13
N ASP A 215 -20.95 3.96 -1.98
CA ASP A 215 -21.04 4.82 -0.78
C ASP A 215 -21.22 4.03 0.51
N ASP A 216 -21.87 2.88 0.41
CA ASP A 216 -22.18 2.02 1.55
C ASP A 216 -21.12 0.92 1.77
N SER A 217 -19.99 0.97 1.06
CA SER A 217 -18.93 -0.03 1.19
C SER A 217 -18.29 -0.06 2.59
N ILE A 218 -17.88 -1.25 2.99
CA ILE A 218 -17.15 -1.51 4.24
C ILE A 218 -15.77 -2.06 3.89
N LEU A 219 -14.74 -1.61 4.59
CA LEU A 219 -13.38 -2.14 4.52
C LEU A 219 -13.03 -2.83 5.84
N VAL A 220 -12.44 -4.02 5.75
CA VAL A 220 -11.88 -4.72 6.91
C VAL A 220 -10.48 -4.19 7.15
N LEU A 221 -10.28 -3.42 8.21
CA LEU A 221 -8.93 -3.09 8.67
C LEU A 221 -8.29 -4.36 9.23
N VAL A 222 -7.11 -4.71 8.71
CA VAL A 222 -6.30 -5.85 9.16
C VAL A 222 -4.95 -5.32 9.59
N GLU A 223 -4.69 -5.33 10.90
CA GLU A 223 -3.40 -4.91 11.47
C GLU A 223 -2.44 -6.12 11.61
N SER A 224 -1.18 -6.00 11.17
CA SER A 224 -0.22 -7.11 11.26
C SER A 224 0.23 -7.42 12.69
N GLU A 225 0.29 -6.43 13.59
CA GLU A 225 0.71 -6.61 14.99
C GLU A 225 -0.48 -6.92 15.89
N GLY A 226 -0.56 -8.17 16.36
CA GLY A 226 -1.64 -8.62 17.23
C GLY A 226 -2.98 -8.52 16.51
N PRO A 227 -3.22 -9.34 15.47
CA PRO A 227 -4.21 -9.12 14.42
C PRO A 227 -5.55 -8.61 14.96
N ARG A 228 -5.77 -7.30 14.80
CA ARG A 228 -7.05 -6.67 15.06
C ARG A 228 -7.78 -6.56 13.75
N PHE A 229 -9.02 -7.03 13.77
CA PHE A 229 -9.96 -6.88 12.68
C PHE A 229 -10.98 -5.84 13.10
N ARG A 230 -11.05 -4.75 12.35
CA ARG A 230 -12.07 -3.70 12.52
C ARG A 230 -12.84 -3.55 11.22
N TYR A 231 -14.13 -3.26 11.30
CA TYR A 231 -14.99 -3.16 10.13
C TYR A 231 -15.37 -1.70 9.94
N LEU A 232 -14.74 -1.05 8.97
CA LEU A 232 -14.81 0.40 8.80
C LEU A 232 -15.71 0.76 7.63
N THR A 233 -16.63 1.68 7.87
CA THR A 233 -17.43 2.37 6.85
C THR A 233 -16.62 3.50 6.22
N LEU A 234 -16.96 3.93 5.00
CA LEU A 234 -16.20 4.97 4.30
C LEU A 234 -16.24 6.34 4.98
N ASP A 235 -17.31 6.64 5.72
CA ASP A 235 -17.46 7.86 6.51
C ASP A 235 -16.73 7.83 7.86
N GLY A 236 -16.02 6.73 8.17
CA GLY A 236 -15.16 6.59 9.35
C GLY A 236 -15.81 5.87 10.52
N GLY A 237 -17.10 5.51 10.43
CA GLY A 237 -17.78 4.71 11.44
C GLY A 237 -17.25 3.27 11.51
N GLU A 238 -17.31 2.68 12.69
CA GLU A 238 -16.90 1.30 12.93
C GLU A 238 -18.10 0.42 13.27
N LEU A 239 -18.15 -0.77 12.67
CA LEU A 239 -19.17 -1.77 12.92
C LEU A 239 -18.62 -2.86 13.85
N ASN A 240 -19.47 -3.36 14.73
CA ASN A 240 -19.17 -4.58 15.46
C ASN A 240 -19.29 -5.82 14.54
N GLU A 241 -18.84 -6.98 15.02
CA GLU A 241 -18.80 -8.20 14.20
C GLU A 241 -20.20 -8.67 13.76
N ALA A 242 -21.24 -8.49 14.59
CA ALA A 242 -22.59 -8.90 14.25
C ALA A 242 -23.19 -8.02 13.13
N GLU A 243 -22.97 -6.71 13.21
CA GLU A 243 -23.33 -5.75 12.17
C GLU A 243 -22.58 -6.03 10.86
N ALA A 244 -21.27 -6.25 10.94
CA ALA A 244 -20.46 -6.59 9.77
C ALA A 244 -20.89 -7.91 9.12
N LYS A 245 -21.28 -8.91 9.93
CA LYS A 245 -21.81 -10.20 9.45
C LYS A 245 -23.15 -10.02 8.72
N ALA A 246 -24.04 -9.19 9.27
CA ALA A 246 -25.31 -8.85 8.63
C ALA A 246 -25.08 -8.07 7.32
N ALA A 247 -24.09 -7.18 7.32
CA ALA A 247 -23.69 -6.36 6.18
C ALA A 247 -22.63 -7.01 5.28
N ARG A 248 -22.37 -8.33 5.36
CA ARG A 248 -21.22 -8.96 4.68
C ARG A 248 -21.11 -8.70 3.18
N LYS A 249 -22.23 -8.51 2.49
CA LYS A 249 -22.27 -8.18 1.05
C LYS A 249 -21.76 -6.77 0.72
N ARG A 250 -21.70 -5.89 1.73
CA ARG A 250 -21.17 -4.52 1.66
C ARG A 250 -19.65 -4.47 1.88
N ILE A 251 -19.02 -5.56 2.29
CA ILE A 251 -17.56 -5.61 2.48
C ILE A 251 -16.89 -5.62 1.10
N ALA A 252 -16.21 -4.52 0.76
CA ALA A 252 -15.52 -4.32 -0.52
C ALA A 252 -14.15 -4.99 -0.57
N GLY A 253 -13.50 -5.08 0.59
CA GLY A 253 -12.10 -5.47 0.68
C GLY A 253 -11.52 -5.27 2.07
N ALA A 254 -10.20 -5.14 2.12
CA ALA A 254 -9.46 -4.87 3.33
C ALA A 254 -8.58 -3.62 3.21
N LEU A 255 -8.32 -2.98 4.33
CA LEU A 255 -7.20 -2.05 4.52
C LEU A 255 -6.14 -2.80 5.32
N HIS A 256 -5.07 -3.23 4.67
CA HIS A 256 -3.95 -3.88 5.34
C HIS A 256 -3.02 -2.82 5.89
N VAL A 257 -2.85 -2.82 7.21
CA VAL A 257 -1.87 -1.96 7.90
C VAL A 257 -0.83 -2.86 8.56
N SER A 258 0.42 -2.78 8.08
CA SER A 258 1.53 -3.39 8.79
C SER A 258 2.16 -2.34 9.70
N ALA A 259 2.25 -2.59 10.99
CA ALA A 259 3.13 -1.81 11.84
C ALA A 259 4.60 -2.08 11.44
N PRO A 260 5.52 -1.12 11.69
CA PRO A 260 6.93 -1.37 11.58
C PRO A 260 7.30 -2.43 12.61
N ALA A 261 7.68 -3.61 12.14
CA ALA A 261 7.87 -4.75 13.01
C ALA A 261 9.03 -4.48 14.01
N PRO A 262 8.93 -4.93 15.28
CA PRO A 262 10.02 -4.83 16.22
C PRO A 262 11.23 -5.59 15.66
N THR A 263 12.39 -4.93 15.70
CA THR A 263 13.69 -5.23 15.05
C THR A 263 14.30 -6.63 15.23
N ARG A 264 13.61 -7.62 15.82
CA ARG A 264 14.22 -8.87 16.30
C ARG A 264 14.01 -10.13 15.43
N ALA A 265 13.20 -10.10 14.38
CA ALA A 265 12.98 -11.29 13.53
C ALA A 265 12.58 -10.94 12.10
N LEU A 266 13.30 -9.97 11.52
CA LEU A 266 12.92 -9.39 10.24
C LEU A 266 13.69 -10.04 9.11
N SER A 267 12.97 -10.39 8.05
CA SER A 267 13.57 -10.56 6.73
C SER A 267 14.21 -9.22 6.33
N THR A 268 15.20 -9.22 5.44
CA THR A 268 15.83 -7.99 4.91
C THR A 268 14.81 -6.99 4.36
N LEU A 269 13.61 -7.45 3.96
CA LEU A 269 12.49 -6.60 3.55
C LEU A 269 11.88 -5.75 4.68
N ASP A 270 11.86 -6.24 5.92
CA ASP A 270 11.18 -5.57 7.03
C ASP A 270 12.11 -4.60 7.79
N LEU A 271 13.43 -4.78 7.71
CA LEU A 271 14.42 -3.91 8.38
C LEU A 271 14.59 -2.55 7.69
N GLU A 272 14.32 -2.46 6.39
CA GLU A 272 14.67 -1.26 5.63
C GLU A 272 13.63 -0.15 5.71
N VAL A 273 12.35 -0.48 5.92
CA VAL A 273 11.30 0.52 5.68
C VAL A 273 10.91 1.28 6.95
N GLY A 274 10.88 0.69 8.16
CA GLY A 274 10.55 1.44 9.40
C GLY A 274 9.21 2.21 9.41
N TRP A 275 8.45 2.20 8.33
CA TRP A 275 7.19 2.91 8.12
C TRP A 275 6.05 1.89 8.01
N PRO A 276 4.88 2.21 8.57
CA PRO A 276 3.74 1.33 8.47
C PRO A 276 3.28 1.23 7.01
N LEU A 277 3.28 0.01 6.46
CA LEU A 277 2.69 -0.28 5.16
C LEU A 277 1.18 -0.07 5.24
N ARG A 278 0.61 0.63 4.24
CA ARG A 278 -0.84 0.75 4.08
C ARG A 278 -1.20 0.37 2.65
N GLU A 279 -2.05 -0.63 2.53
CA GLU A 279 -2.46 -1.18 1.24
C GLU A 279 -3.97 -1.44 1.26
N PHE A 280 -4.69 -0.97 0.24
CA PHE A 280 -6.09 -1.34 0.05
C PHE A 280 -6.15 -2.58 -0.82
N VAL A 281 -6.92 -3.57 -0.38
CA VAL A 281 -7.07 -4.85 -1.05
C VAL A 281 -8.52 -5.03 -1.45
N ILE A 282 -8.85 -4.74 -2.71
CA ILE A 282 -10.21 -4.85 -3.22
C ILE A 282 -10.45 -6.27 -3.71
N CYS A 283 -11.47 -6.93 -3.17
CA CYS A 283 -11.77 -8.34 -3.45
C CYS A 283 -13.24 -8.64 -3.72
N ASN A 284 -14.15 -7.66 -3.54
CA ASN A 284 -15.56 -7.80 -3.88
C ASN A 284 -15.95 -6.78 -4.96
N GLU A 285 -15.98 -7.23 -6.21
CA GLU A 285 -16.34 -6.39 -7.37
C GLU A 285 -17.78 -5.87 -7.29
N GLY A 286 -18.68 -6.56 -6.56
CA GLY A 286 -20.04 -6.10 -6.32
C GLY A 286 -20.12 -4.82 -5.47
N GLN A 287 -19.02 -4.38 -4.87
CA GLN A 287 -18.89 -3.13 -4.11
C GLN A 287 -18.10 -2.04 -4.86
N VAL A 288 -17.73 -2.29 -6.11
CA VAL A 288 -17.18 -1.28 -7.01
C VAL A 288 -18.35 -0.58 -7.70
N ALA A 289 -18.47 0.74 -7.52
CA ALA A 289 -19.46 1.55 -8.21
C ALA A 289 -19.08 1.81 -9.66
N GLY A 290 -17.77 1.94 -9.93
CA GLY A 290 -17.24 2.12 -11.26
C GLY A 290 -15.71 2.12 -11.27
N TRP A 291 -15.13 2.03 -12.45
CA TRP A 291 -13.70 2.20 -12.65
C TRP A 291 -13.46 2.89 -14.00
N ALA A 292 -12.31 3.56 -14.12
CA ALA A 292 -11.92 4.29 -15.31
C ALA A 292 -10.42 4.18 -15.54
N TYR A 293 -10.00 4.28 -16.80
CA TYR A 293 -8.59 4.39 -17.20
C TYR A 293 -8.49 5.34 -18.39
N GLY A 294 -7.34 6.01 -18.53
CA GLY A 294 -7.07 6.87 -19.68
C GLY A 294 -8.05 8.02 -19.89
N THR A 295 -8.74 8.48 -18.84
CA THR A 295 -9.70 9.59 -18.95
C THR A 295 -9.01 10.94 -18.77
N PRO A 296 -9.57 12.04 -19.32
CA PRO A 296 -9.08 13.39 -19.06
C PRO A 296 -9.01 13.72 -17.55
N ALA A 297 -9.97 13.22 -16.75
CA ALA A 297 -9.98 13.41 -15.31
C ALA A 297 -8.76 12.79 -14.62
N ILE A 298 -8.36 11.58 -15.03
CA ILE A 298 -7.15 10.92 -14.52
C ILE A 298 -5.90 11.72 -14.90
N LEU A 299 -5.81 12.22 -16.14
CA LEU A 299 -4.69 13.06 -16.59
C LEU A 299 -4.60 14.37 -15.80
N THR A 300 -5.73 15.06 -15.59
CA THR A 300 -5.79 16.27 -14.75
C THR A 300 -5.33 15.96 -13.34
N ARG A 301 -5.81 14.86 -12.74
CA ARG A 301 -5.42 14.45 -11.40
C ARG A 301 -3.92 14.15 -11.29
N MET A 302 -3.33 13.47 -12.27
CA MET A 302 -1.89 13.23 -12.32
C MET A 302 -1.10 14.54 -12.46
N GLY A 303 -1.57 15.49 -13.27
CA GLY A 303 -0.98 16.82 -13.38
C GLY A 303 -0.98 17.58 -12.04
N ASP A 304 -2.10 17.53 -11.32
CA ASP A 304 -2.26 18.12 -9.99
C ASP A 304 -1.30 17.51 -8.97
N ASP A 305 -1.14 16.18 -9.00
CA ASP A 305 -0.22 15.47 -8.11
C ASP A 305 1.25 15.75 -8.46
N VAL A 306 1.61 15.85 -9.73
CA VAL A 306 2.95 16.27 -10.15
C VAL A 306 3.26 17.69 -9.66
N ALA A 307 2.31 18.63 -9.79
CA ALA A 307 2.47 19.98 -9.29
C ALA A 307 2.65 20.01 -7.76
N LEU A 308 1.84 19.23 -7.04
CA LEU A 308 1.93 19.06 -5.59
C LEU A 308 3.31 18.52 -5.18
N LEU A 309 3.72 17.39 -5.76
CA LEU A 309 4.99 16.73 -5.40
C LEU A 309 6.21 17.58 -5.77
N ARG A 310 6.19 18.32 -6.89
CA ARG A 310 7.24 19.30 -7.23
C ARG A 310 7.30 20.45 -6.22
N GLY A 311 6.15 20.93 -5.75
CA GLY A 311 6.09 21.93 -4.68
C GLY A 311 6.70 21.40 -3.39
N PHE A 312 6.38 20.16 -3.03
CA PHE A 312 6.95 19.49 -1.87
C PHE A 312 8.45 19.28 -1.98
N ALA A 313 8.95 18.81 -3.13
CA ALA A 313 10.38 18.65 -3.38
C ALA A 313 11.15 19.96 -3.16
N ARG A 314 10.64 21.10 -3.67
CA ARG A 314 11.27 22.42 -3.46
C ARG A 314 11.32 22.83 -2.00
N LEU A 315 10.27 22.54 -1.21
CA LEU A 315 10.31 22.80 0.23
C LEU A 315 11.38 21.94 0.92
N LEU A 316 11.58 20.70 0.48
CA LEU A 316 12.61 19.82 1.04
C LEU A 316 14.03 20.25 0.68
N GLU A 317 14.25 20.82 -0.51
CA GLU A 317 15.56 21.35 -0.93
C GLU A 317 16.04 22.50 -0.02
N GLY A 318 15.12 23.32 0.50
CA GLY A 318 15.42 24.39 1.44
C GLY A 318 15.41 23.97 2.92
N ALA A 319 14.97 22.74 3.23
CA ALA A 319 14.89 22.26 4.60
C ALA A 319 16.28 21.81 5.11
N PRO A 320 16.62 22.07 6.38
CA PRO A 320 17.81 21.50 6.98
C PRO A 320 17.74 19.97 6.87
N ALA A 321 18.89 19.34 6.62
CA ALA A 321 18.96 17.89 6.64
C ALA A 321 18.46 17.39 8.00
N PRO A 322 17.57 16.39 8.03
CA PRO A 322 17.14 15.81 9.29
C PRO A 322 18.32 15.21 10.04
N ALA A 323 18.22 15.18 11.37
CA ALA A 323 19.23 14.56 12.21
C ALA A 323 19.34 13.06 11.88
N ILE A 324 20.56 12.62 11.59
CA ILE A 324 20.90 11.24 11.24
C ILE A 324 20.33 10.25 12.29
N GLY A 325 19.60 9.23 11.84
CA GLY A 325 18.91 8.23 12.64
C GLY A 325 17.37 8.29 12.61
N SER A 326 16.75 9.23 11.87
CA SER A 326 15.29 9.33 11.81
C SER A 326 14.70 8.48 10.65
N PRO A 327 13.48 7.93 10.77
CA PRO A 327 12.76 7.31 9.64
C PRO A 327 12.62 8.24 8.42
N TRP A 328 12.70 9.55 8.67
CA TRP A 328 12.68 10.60 7.66
C TRP A 328 13.99 10.68 6.87
N ASP A 329 15.13 10.25 7.43
CA ASP A 329 16.41 10.18 6.71
C ASP A 329 16.40 9.11 5.62
N TYR A 330 15.73 7.98 5.88
CA TYR A 330 15.56 6.93 4.89
C TYR A 330 14.70 7.42 3.73
N GLY A 331 13.58 8.09 4.02
CA GLY A 331 12.71 8.70 3.02
C GLY A 331 13.42 9.76 2.17
N GLN A 332 14.24 10.63 2.80
CA GLN A 332 15.03 11.61 2.07
C GLN A 332 16.18 10.99 1.26
N ARG A 333 16.83 9.93 1.77
CA ARG A 333 17.87 9.20 1.05
C ARG A 333 17.29 8.51 -0.19
N LEU A 334 16.20 7.76 -0.04
CA LEU A 334 15.48 7.18 -1.18
C LEU A 334 15.03 8.25 -2.15
N PHE A 335 14.49 9.37 -1.68
CA PHE A 335 14.12 10.48 -2.55
C PHE A 335 15.33 11.00 -3.35
N ARG A 336 16.51 11.17 -2.72
CA ARG A 336 17.73 11.64 -3.40
C ARG A 336 18.39 10.62 -4.33
N GLU A 337 18.26 9.33 -4.03
CA GLU A 337 18.85 8.22 -4.79
C GLU A 337 17.97 7.80 -5.97
N VAL A 338 16.65 7.77 -5.77
CA VAL A 338 15.65 7.30 -6.75
C VAL A 338 15.13 8.43 -7.62
N TRP A 339 15.03 9.65 -7.11
CA TRP A 339 14.72 10.83 -7.93
C TRP A 339 16.02 11.33 -8.53
N PRO A 340 16.31 11.06 -9.82
CA PRO A 340 17.53 11.56 -10.42
C PRO A 340 17.50 13.09 -10.30
N ARG A 341 18.67 13.70 -10.09
CA ARG A 341 18.85 15.14 -10.33
C ARG A 341 18.54 15.41 -11.80
N SER A 342 17.26 15.61 -12.13
CA SER A 342 16.77 15.91 -13.47
C SER A 342 17.06 17.36 -13.87
N ARG A 343 18.15 17.94 -13.36
CA ARG A 343 18.73 19.23 -13.75
C ARG A 343 20.24 19.24 -13.50
N ALA A 344 20.97 18.69 -14.45
CA ALA A 344 22.31 19.17 -14.79
C ALA A 344 22.50 19.36 -16.30
N ALA A 345 21.42 19.29 -17.09
CA ALA A 345 21.41 19.65 -18.51
C ALA A 345 20.05 20.27 -18.83
N GLY A 346 20.05 21.58 -19.08
CA GLY A 346 18.88 22.44 -19.27
C GLY A 346 19.14 23.79 -18.65
#